data_AF-A0A7X8US25-F1
#
_entry.id   AF-A0A7X8US25-F1
#
_cell.length_a   1.000
_cell.length_b   1.000
_cell.length_c   1.000
_cell.angle_alpha   90.00
_cell.angle_beta   90.00
_cell.angle_gamma   90.00
#
_symmetry.space_group_name_H-M   'P 1'
#
loop_
_entity.id
_entity.type
_entity.pdbx_description
1 polymer ?
#
loop_
_entity_poly.entity_id
_entity_poly.type
_entity_poly.pdbx_seq_one_letter_code
_entity_poly.pdbx_strand_id
1 'polypeptide(L)'
;MPNARNFAVLVCALVLASSTALAENPATWNFTRLTVQNHGTLSWTSPTAVDTHFSQYDYSYNITDLEIYVTFLGMGDWVSAIDEVPADKKSGSGVKYGTPPITIMNEAMGNDYGSATINIYVDSVGYAHVDLTNVEFGSVMGITPSAARVTGNMTVTGTPEPVTIAMMCMGGGLLLKRRRLA
;
A
#
# COMPACT_ATOMS: atom_id res chain seq x y z
N MET A 1 40.21 -12.43 -28.44
CA MET A 1 38.92 -12.94 -27.95
C MET A 1 38.90 -12.74 -26.44
N PRO A 2 38.07 -11.84 -25.88
CA PRO A 2 38.06 -11.57 -24.44
C PRO A 2 37.41 -12.74 -23.69
N ASN A 3 38.05 -13.21 -22.63
CA ASN A 3 37.68 -14.41 -21.89
C ASN A 3 36.40 -14.20 -21.06
N ALA A 4 35.41 -15.08 -21.28
CA ALA A 4 34.06 -15.06 -20.70
C ALA A 4 33.98 -15.18 -19.16
N ARG A 5 35.11 -15.31 -18.44
CA ARG A 5 35.13 -15.50 -16.98
C ARG A 5 35.00 -14.20 -16.17
N ASN A 6 35.28 -13.03 -16.77
CA ASN A 6 35.23 -11.75 -16.05
C ASN A 6 33.89 -11.01 -16.17
N PHE A 7 32.95 -11.51 -16.99
CA PHE A 7 31.65 -10.86 -17.20
C PHE A 7 30.59 -11.23 -16.14
N ALA A 8 30.74 -12.38 -15.46
CA ALA A 8 29.75 -12.85 -14.49
C ALA A 8 29.79 -12.08 -13.15
N VAL A 9 30.97 -11.59 -12.74
CA VAL A 9 31.13 -10.91 -11.45
C VAL A 9 30.59 -9.48 -11.47
N LEU A 10 30.62 -8.81 -12.63
CA LEU A 10 30.12 -7.44 -12.78
C LEU A 10 28.58 -7.36 -12.78
N VAL A 11 27.89 -8.42 -13.24
CA VAL A 11 26.42 -8.45 -13.32
C VAL A 11 25.77 -8.76 -11.97
N CYS A 12 26.39 -9.60 -11.12
CA CYS A 12 25.86 -9.83 -9.76
C CYS A 12 26.04 -8.62 -8.82
N ALA A 13 27.08 -7.80 -9.02
CA ALA A 13 27.29 -6.60 -8.22
C ALA A 13 26.29 -5.47 -8.52
N LEU A 14 25.69 -5.45 -9.72
CA LEU A 14 24.64 -4.47 -10.08
C LEU A 14 23.25 -4.86 -9.56
N VAL A 15 23.00 -6.16 -9.32
CA VAL A 15 21.72 -6.65 -8.75
C VAL A 15 21.70 -6.54 -7.22
N LEU A 16 22.88 -6.46 -6.60
CA LEU A 16 23.09 -6.19 -5.17
C LEU A 16 23.36 -4.72 -4.87
N ALA A 17 23.11 -3.81 -5.85
CA ALA A 17 22.78 -2.43 -5.54
C ALA A 17 21.44 -2.43 -4.79
N SER A 18 21.55 -2.93 -3.56
CA SER A 18 20.62 -2.82 -2.46
C SER A 18 20.17 -1.39 -2.55
N SER A 19 18.93 -1.22 -3.02
CA SER A 19 18.21 0.03 -2.96
C SER A 19 18.41 0.52 -1.54
N THR A 20 19.37 1.41 -1.35
CA THR A 20 19.42 2.29 -0.21
C THR A 20 18.18 3.13 -0.40
N ALA A 21 17.05 2.58 0.04
CA ALA A 21 15.77 3.23 0.05
C ALA A 21 16.04 4.52 0.82
N LEU A 22 16.08 5.64 0.10
CA LEU A 22 15.89 6.92 0.73
C LEU A 22 14.48 6.81 1.30
N ALA A 23 14.40 6.54 2.60
CA ALA A 23 13.12 6.38 3.25
C ALA A 23 12.44 7.74 3.22
N GLU A 24 11.26 7.79 2.62
CA GLU A 24 10.52 9.02 2.39
C GLU A 24 9.57 9.28 3.56
N ASN A 25 9.38 10.55 3.90
CA ASN A 25 8.36 10.96 4.87
C ASN A 25 7.88 12.39 4.57
N PRO A 26 6.61 12.60 4.16
CA PRO A 26 5.60 11.59 3.86
C PRO A 26 5.95 10.78 2.60
N ALA A 27 5.61 9.50 2.59
CA ALA A 27 5.72 8.64 1.41
C ALA A 27 4.36 8.54 0.71
N THR A 28 4.32 8.75 -0.60
CA THR A 28 3.08 8.73 -1.39
C THR A 28 3.25 7.90 -2.64
N TRP A 29 2.27 7.05 -2.93
CA TRP A 29 2.33 6.12 -4.04
C TRP A 29 1.00 6.02 -4.78
N ASN A 30 1.09 5.75 -6.08
CA ASN A 30 -0.03 5.35 -6.91
C ASN A 30 0.14 3.88 -7.27
N PHE A 31 -0.97 3.14 -7.27
CA PHE A 31 -0.98 1.74 -7.67
C PHE A 31 -2.09 1.50 -8.70
N THR A 32 -1.79 0.66 -9.67
CA THR A 32 -2.78 0.08 -10.58
C THR A 32 -2.57 -1.42 -10.63
N ARG A 33 -3.62 -2.20 -10.45
CA ARG A 33 -3.56 -3.66 -10.43
C ARG A 33 -4.61 -4.27 -11.32
N LEU A 34 -4.18 -5.17 -12.19
CA LEU A 34 -5.05 -5.94 -13.08
C LEU A 34 -5.16 -7.36 -12.54
N THR A 35 -6.39 -7.81 -12.37
CA THR A 35 -6.75 -9.19 -12.08
C THR A 35 -7.51 -9.78 -13.25
N VAL A 36 -7.33 -11.08 -13.49
CA VAL A 36 -8.09 -11.84 -14.50
C VAL A 36 -8.76 -13.02 -13.81
N GLN A 37 -9.87 -13.49 -14.38
CA GLN A 37 -10.61 -14.62 -13.84
C GLN A 37 -9.71 -15.84 -13.63
N ASN A 38 -9.81 -16.48 -12.46
CA ASN A 38 -9.00 -17.64 -12.04
C ASN A 38 -7.50 -17.38 -11.80
N HIS A 39 -7.06 -16.12 -11.66
CA HIS A 39 -5.73 -15.85 -11.12
C HIS A 39 -5.74 -15.82 -9.60
N GLY A 40 -4.65 -16.30 -8.99
CA GLY A 40 -4.44 -16.30 -7.53
C GLY A 40 -4.21 -14.90 -6.96
N THR A 41 -3.40 -14.81 -5.90
CA THR A 41 -3.07 -13.53 -5.25
C THR A 41 -2.33 -12.58 -6.20
N LEU A 42 -2.76 -11.32 -6.25
CA LEU A 42 -2.08 -10.25 -6.98
C LEU A 42 -1.51 -9.24 -6.01
N SER A 43 -0.20 -9.03 -6.06
CA SER A 43 0.51 -8.16 -5.14
C SER A 43 1.11 -6.93 -5.84
N TRP A 44 1.10 -5.82 -5.13
CA TRP A 44 1.87 -4.61 -5.43
C TRP A 44 2.81 -4.31 -4.29
N THR A 45 3.99 -3.82 -4.62
CA THR A 45 4.96 -3.28 -3.67
C THR A 45 5.33 -1.88 -4.14
N SER A 46 5.42 -0.95 -3.21
CA SER A 46 5.78 0.44 -3.49
C SER A 46 7.21 0.55 -4.04
N PRO A 47 7.50 1.55 -4.90
CA PRO A 47 8.84 1.78 -5.42
C PRO A 47 9.81 2.33 -4.37
N THR A 48 9.29 3.05 -3.38
CA THR A 48 10.05 3.65 -2.27
C THR A 48 9.48 3.17 -0.93
N ALA A 49 10.27 3.30 0.14
CA ALA A 49 9.88 2.93 1.49
C ALA A 49 9.58 4.17 2.33
N VAL A 50 8.67 4.06 3.30
CA VAL A 50 8.47 5.07 4.34
C VAL A 50 9.54 4.95 5.44
N ASP A 51 9.92 6.06 6.06
CA ASP A 51 10.82 6.05 7.22
C ASP A 51 10.21 5.27 8.40
N THR A 52 10.91 4.23 8.85
CA THR A 52 10.47 3.27 9.88
C THR A 52 10.83 3.67 11.32
N HIS A 53 11.47 4.83 11.52
CA HIS A 53 11.96 5.28 12.84
C HIS A 53 10.92 6.03 13.70
N PHE A 54 9.67 6.13 13.24
CA PHE A 54 8.59 6.79 13.96
C PHE A 54 7.81 5.78 14.81
N SER A 55 7.22 6.22 15.92
CA SER A 55 6.34 5.39 16.75
C SER A 55 4.86 5.51 16.38
N GLN A 56 4.54 6.43 15.45
CA GLN A 56 3.20 6.67 14.94
C GLN A 56 3.25 6.86 13.42
N TYR A 57 2.26 6.28 12.74
CA TYR A 57 2.06 6.39 11.30
C TYR A 57 0.63 6.81 10.99
N ASP A 58 0.50 7.99 10.39
CA ASP A 58 -0.75 8.46 9.81
C ASP A 58 -0.83 7.95 8.37
N TYR A 59 -1.97 7.37 8.00
CA TYR A 59 -2.19 6.86 6.64
C TYR A 59 -3.47 7.44 6.05
N SER A 60 -3.47 7.55 4.73
CA SER A 60 -4.67 7.73 3.92
C SER A 60 -4.55 6.91 2.65
N TYR A 61 -5.68 6.36 2.18
CA TYR A 61 -5.77 5.73 0.87
C TYR A 61 -7.04 6.18 0.17
N ASN A 62 -7.00 6.17 -1.16
CA ASN A 62 -8.15 6.41 -2.00
C ASN A 62 -8.09 5.54 -3.26
N ILE A 63 -9.11 4.73 -3.46
CA ILE A 63 -9.37 3.95 -4.66
C ILE A 63 -10.12 4.85 -5.62
N THR A 64 -9.43 5.29 -6.66
CA THR A 64 -9.94 6.27 -7.62
C THR A 64 -10.67 5.64 -8.78
N ASP A 65 -10.34 4.39 -9.12
CA ASP A 65 -10.96 3.71 -10.24
C ASP A 65 -11.04 2.20 -10.01
N LEU A 66 -12.11 1.62 -10.55
CA LEU A 66 -12.35 0.20 -10.63
C LEU A 66 -13.01 -0.05 -11.98
N GLU A 67 -12.35 -0.81 -12.83
CA GLU A 67 -12.88 -1.20 -14.13
C GLU A 67 -12.95 -2.71 -14.24
N ILE A 68 -13.93 -3.20 -14.99
CA ILE A 68 -14.11 -4.61 -15.28
C ILE A 68 -14.13 -4.82 -16.80
N TYR A 69 -13.50 -5.90 -17.26
CA TYR A 69 -13.48 -6.25 -18.66
C TYR A 69 -14.62 -7.22 -18.95
N VAL A 70 -15.57 -6.79 -19.78
CA VAL A 70 -16.72 -7.58 -20.20
C VAL A 70 -16.64 -7.86 -21.70
N THR A 71 -17.07 -9.04 -22.12
CA THR A 71 -17.15 -9.41 -23.54
C THR A 71 -18.60 -9.68 -23.92
N PHE A 72 -19.13 -8.90 -24.86
CA PHE A 72 -20.49 -9.05 -25.38
C PHE A 72 -20.46 -9.24 -26.89
N LEU A 73 -21.10 -10.30 -27.39
CA LEU A 73 -21.15 -10.64 -28.82
C LEU A 73 -19.76 -10.64 -29.52
N GLY A 74 -18.71 -11.03 -28.79
CA GLY A 74 -17.33 -11.07 -29.30
C GLY A 74 -16.58 -9.73 -29.28
N MET A 75 -17.21 -8.66 -28.78
CA MET A 75 -16.58 -7.36 -28.56
C MET A 75 -16.34 -7.18 -27.06
N GLY A 76 -15.09 -6.95 -26.65
CA GLY A 76 -14.73 -6.77 -25.26
C GLY A 76 -14.31 -5.33 -24.95
N ASP A 77 -14.79 -4.79 -23.84
CA ASP A 77 -14.49 -3.44 -23.40
C ASP A 77 -14.33 -3.35 -21.88
N TRP A 78 -13.63 -2.30 -21.43
CA TRP A 78 -13.51 -1.93 -20.02
C TRP A 78 -14.68 -1.05 -19.63
N VAL A 79 -15.39 -1.47 -18.57
CA VAL A 79 -16.51 -0.73 -18.01
C VAL A 79 -16.16 -0.33 -16.60
N SER A 80 -16.36 0.95 -16.26
CA SER A 80 -16.14 1.40 -14.88
C SER A 80 -17.23 0.83 -13.97
N ALA A 81 -16.80 0.28 -12.84
CA ALA A 81 -17.63 -0.24 -11.76
C ALA A 81 -17.35 0.49 -10.43
N ILE A 82 -16.62 1.62 -10.48
CA ILE A 82 -16.24 2.35 -9.26
C ILE A 82 -17.46 2.87 -8.50
N ASP A 83 -18.52 3.26 -9.19
CA ASP A 83 -19.75 3.79 -8.56
C ASP A 83 -20.50 2.76 -7.72
N GLU A 84 -20.22 1.48 -7.95
CA GLU A 84 -20.84 0.34 -7.28
C GLU A 84 -20.05 -0.09 -6.03
N VAL A 85 -18.87 0.49 -5.81
CA VAL A 85 -18.11 0.30 -4.56
C VAL A 85 -18.70 1.24 -3.51
N PRO A 86 -19.03 0.75 -2.30
CA PRO A 86 -19.52 1.61 -1.21
C PRO A 86 -18.53 2.76 -0.92
N ALA A 87 -19.06 3.98 -0.71
CA ALA A 87 -18.23 5.17 -0.56
C ALA A 87 -17.26 5.10 0.63
N ASP A 88 -17.67 4.44 1.72
CA ASP A 88 -16.87 4.17 2.91
C ASP A 88 -15.72 3.17 2.66
N LYS A 89 -15.75 2.45 1.54
CA LYS A 89 -14.71 1.50 1.13
C LYS A 89 -13.74 2.08 0.10
N LYS A 90 -14.14 3.15 -0.61
CA LYS A 90 -13.28 3.83 -1.60
C LYS A 90 -12.10 4.53 -0.95
N SER A 91 -12.28 5.03 0.27
CA SER A 91 -11.23 5.82 0.94
C SER A 91 -11.25 5.58 2.43
N GLY A 92 -10.07 5.72 3.04
CA GLY A 92 -9.92 5.60 4.48
C GLY A 92 -8.68 6.33 4.94
N SER A 93 -8.70 6.73 6.20
CA SER A 93 -7.55 7.30 6.89
C SER A 93 -7.55 6.88 8.35
N GLY A 94 -6.38 6.96 8.97
CA GLY A 94 -6.25 6.60 10.37
C GLY A 94 -4.81 6.68 10.86
N VAL A 95 -4.65 6.21 12.09
CA VAL A 95 -3.37 6.19 12.79
C VAL A 95 -3.04 4.76 13.19
N LYS A 96 -1.79 4.34 12.96
CA LYS A 96 -1.22 3.11 13.50
C LYS A 96 -0.08 3.46 14.42
N TYR A 97 -0.08 2.84 15.60
CA TYR A 97 0.97 2.99 16.59
C TYR A 97 1.92 1.79 16.51
N GLY A 98 3.20 2.05 16.75
CA GLY A 98 4.28 1.08 16.64
C GLY A 98 5.05 1.20 15.34
N THR A 99 6.24 0.62 15.33
CA THR A 99 7.09 0.52 14.14
C THR A 99 6.52 -0.50 13.16
N PRO A 100 6.68 -0.32 11.84
CA PRO A 100 6.31 -1.34 10.86
C PRO A 100 6.91 -2.71 11.19
N PRO A 101 6.20 -3.82 10.90
CA PRO A 101 5.09 -3.92 9.98
C PRO A 101 3.76 -3.42 10.56
N ILE A 102 2.97 -2.72 9.75
CA ILE A 102 1.64 -2.21 10.11
C ILE A 102 0.61 -2.58 9.04
N THR A 103 -0.55 -3.09 9.46
CA THR A 103 -1.69 -3.34 8.56
C THR A 103 -2.58 -2.11 8.53
N ILE A 104 -2.73 -1.53 7.34
CA ILE A 104 -3.56 -0.34 7.07
C ILE A 104 -5.01 -0.77 6.83
N MET A 105 -5.21 -1.75 5.94
CA MET A 105 -6.53 -2.29 5.59
C MET A 105 -6.41 -3.79 5.35
N ASN A 106 -7.42 -4.55 5.76
CA ASN A 106 -7.58 -5.94 5.34
C ASN A 106 -9.07 -6.25 5.34
N GLU A 107 -9.73 -5.94 4.23
CA GLU A 107 -11.17 -5.98 4.14
C GLU A 107 -11.65 -6.67 2.88
N ALA A 108 -12.68 -7.49 3.03
CA ALA A 108 -13.46 -7.97 1.91
C ALA A 108 -14.30 -6.81 1.35
N MET A 109 -14.15 -6.57 0.07
CA MET A 109 -14.97 -5.65 -0.72
C MET A 109 -15.76 -6.48 -1.73
N GLY A 110 -16.99 -6.06 -2.02
CA GLY A 110 -17.75 -6.69 -3.06
C GLY A 110 -19.11 -6.07 -3.27
N ASN A 111 -19.68 -6.37 -4.42
CA ASN A 111 -21.03 -6.02 -4.86
C ASN A 111 -21.52 -7.09 -5.84
N ASP A 112 -22.65 -6.83 -6.50
CA ASP A 112 -23.27 -7.76 -7.46
C ASP A 112 -22.37 -8.10 -8.67
N TYR A 113 -21.35 -7.28 -8.94
CA TYR A 113 -20.43 -7.46 -10.06
C TYR A 113 -19.16 -8.24 -9.70
N GLY A 114 -18.89 -8.44 -8.41
CA GLY A 114 -17.76 -9.23 -7.93
C GLY A 114 -17.32 -8.87 -6.52
N SER A 115 -16.42 -9.67 -5.97
CA SER A 115 -15.82 -9.46 -4.66
C SER A 115 -14.33 -9.77 -4.64
N ALA A 116 -13.58 -9.10 -3.78
CA ALA A 116 -12.18 -9.34 -3.52
C ALA A 116 -11.83 -8.94 -2.08
N THR A 117 -10.83 -9.59 -1.48
CA THR A 117 -10.21 -9.09 -0.24
C THR A 117 -9.02 -8.22 -0.60
N ILE A 118 -9.06 -6.96 -0.17
CA ILE A 118 -7.96 -6.01 -0.35
C ILE A 118 -7.19 -5.90 0.96
N ASN A 119 -5.92 -6.27 0.93
CA ASN A 119 -4.99 -6.14 2.05
C ASN A 119 -3.94 -5.08 1.72
N ILE A 120 -3.89 -4.00 2.49
CA ILE A 120 -2.89 -2.93 2.40
C ILE A 120 -2.09 -2.91 3.70
N TYR A 121 -0.77 -2.99 3.59
CA TYR A 121 0.12 -2.97 4.74
C TYR A 121 1.47 -2.35 4.38
N VAL A 122 2.23 -1.95 5.40
CA VAL A 122 3.64 -1.58 5.28
C VAL A 122 4.45 -2.66 5.96
N ASP A 123 5.48 -3.17 5.30
CA ASP A 123 6.36 -4.19 5.85
C ASP A 123 7.40 -3.63 6.83
N SER A 124 8.21 -4.50 7.42
CA SER A 124 9.24 -4.11 8.41
C SER A 124 10.34 -3.20 7.84
N VAL A 125 10.47 -3.14 6.51
CA VAL A 125 11.48 -2.30 5.82
C VAL A 125 10.89 -1.00 5.30
N GLY A 126 9.59 -0.77 5.50
CA GLY A 126 8.89 0.46 5.14
C GLY A 126 8.25 0.43 3.75
N TYR A 127 8.32 -0.68 3.01
CA TYR A 127 7.63 -0.78 1.72
C TYR A 127 6.16 -1.05 1.94
N ALA A 128 5.32 -0.33 1.21
CA ALA A 128 3.89 -0.55 1.22
C ALA A 128 3.52 -1.64 0.21
N HIS A 129 2.54 -2.45 0.59
CA HIS A 129 2.04 -3.57 -0.19
C HIS A 129 0.53 -3.45 -0.35
N VAL A 130 0.04 -3.83 -1.53
CA VAL A 130 -1.40 -3.95 -1.82
C VAL A 130 -1.63 -5.32 -2.45
N ASP A 131 -2.27 -6.20 -1.69
CA ASP A 131 -2.62 -7.54 -2.12
C ASP A 131 -4.12 -7.65 -2.38
N LEU A 132 -4.47 -8.21 -3.54
CA LEU A 132 -5.82 -8.59 -3.91
C LEU A 132 -5.91 -10.12 -3.86
N THR A 133 -6.79 -10.63 -3.01
CA THR A 133 -7.01 -12.06 -2.80
C THR A 133 -8.49 -12.40 -2.91
N ASN A 134 -8.82 -13.68 -3.07
CA ASN A 134 -10.21 -14.18 -3.13
C ASN A 134 -11.07 -13.39 -4.15
N VAL A 135 -10.51 -13.15 -5.33
CA VAL A 135 -11.21 -12.40 -6.39
C VAL A 135 -12.25 -13.31 -7.03
N GLU A 136 -13.51 -12.92 -6.92
CA GLU A 136 -14.65 -13.57 -7.55
C GLU A 136 -15.35 -12.56 -8.46
N PHE A 137 -15.71 -12.99 -9.67
CA PHE A 137 -16.43 -12.17 -10.63
C PHE A 137 -17.92 -12.53 -10.60
N GLY A 138 -18.76 -11.52 -10.40
CA GLY A 138 -20.21 -11.63 -10.44
C GLY A 138 -20.73 -11.59 -11.87
N SER A 139 -21.89 -10.96 -12.08
CA SER A 139 -22.47 -10.79 -13.41
C SER A 139 -23.00 -9.38 -13.64
N VAL A 140 -22.65 -8.81 -14.79
CA VAL A 140 -23.16 -7.53 -15.28
C VAL A 140 -24.13 -7.83 -16.43
N MET A 141 -25.42 -7.57 -16.25
CA MET A 141 -26.44 -7.81 -17.30
C MET A 141 -26.41 -9.25 -17.88
N GLY A 142 -26.11 -10.25 -17.06
CA GLY A 142 -26.00 -11.65 -17.48
C GLY A 142 -24.66 -12.02 -18.14
N ILE A 143 -23.69 -11.11 -18.17
CA ILE A 143 -22.33 -11.32 -18.68
C ILE A 143 -21.39 -11.44 -17.49
N THR A 144 -20.53 -12.46 -17.48
CA THR A 144 -19.49 -12.60 -16.46
C THR A 144 -18.24 -11.85 -16.91
N PRO A 145 -17.72 -10.88 -16.13
CA PRO A 145 -16.46 -10.22 -16.46
C PRO A 145 -15.29 -11.22 -16.41
N SER A 146 -14.27 -10.98 -17.23
CA SER A 146 -13.07 -11.83 -17.31
C SER A 146 -11.81 -11.17 -16.73
N ALA A 147 -11.86 -9.88 -16.44
CA ALA A 147 -10.80 -9.15 -15.75
C ALA A 147 -11.34 -7.98 -14.94
N ALA A 148 -10.58 -7.52 -13.94
CA ALA A 148 -10.80 -6.25 -13.26
C ALA A 148 -9.49 -5.49 -13.13
N ARG A 149 -9.57 -4.16 -13.07
CA ARG A 149 -8.45 -3.25 -12.85
C ARG A 149 -8.81 -2.31 -11.71
N VAL A 150 -7.97 -2.27 -10.69
CA VAL A 150 -8.12 -1.35 -9.55
C VAL A 150 -7.01 -0.32 -9.61
N THR A 151 -7.36 0.96 -9.50
CA THR A 151 -6.40 2.05 -9.40
C THR A 151 -6.66 2.88 -8.16
N GLY A 152 -5.59 3.25 -7.46
CA GLY A 152 -5.69 4.10 -6.29
C GLY A 152 -4.37 4.76 -5.93
N ASN A 153 -4.44 5.56 -4.87
CA ASN A 153 -3.32 6.22 -4.24
C ASN A 153 -3.31 5.96 -2.74
N MET A 154 -2.13 6.10 -2.15
CA MET A 154 -1.91 5.97 -0.72
C MET A 154 -0.81 6.91 -0.28
N THR A 155 -0.97 7.48 0.90
CA THR A 155 0.03 8.27 1.60
C THR A 155 0.23 7.71 3.00
N VAL A 156 1.49 7.57 3.41
CA VAL A 156 1.87 7.19 4.77
C VAL A 156 2.88 8.21 5.30
N THR A 157 2.61 8.73 6.49
CA THR A 157 3.43 9.74 7.15
C THR A 157 3.82 9.24 8.53
N GLY A 158 5.12 9.11 8.78
CA GLY A 158 5.65 8.89 10.12
C GLY A 158 5.60 10.18 10.92
N THR A 159 4.92 10.17 12.07
CA THR A 159 4.84 11.33 12.95
C THR A 159 5.69 11.13 14.21
N PRO A 160 6.56 12.10 14.56
CA PRO A 160 7.33 12.02 15.80
C PRO A 160 6.41 12.21 17.00
N GLU A 161 6.70 11.52 18.10
CA GLU A 161 5.96 11.75 19.35
C GLU A 161 6.03 13.23 19.74
N PRO A 162 4.92 13.84 20.18
CA PRO A 162 4.95 15.18 20.72
C PRO A 162 5.86 15.18 21.96
N VAL A 163 6.99 15.88 21.87
CA VAL A 163 7.90 16.08 23.00
C VAL A 163 7.16 16.92 24.05
N THR A 164 6.57 16.26 25.04
CA THR A 164 5.98 16.95 26.18
C THR A 164 7.11 17.41 27.10
N ILE A 165 7.55 18.66 26.92
CA ILE A 165 8.47 19.29 27.87
C ILE A 165 7.64 19.67 29.11
N ALA A 166 7.68 18.84 30.14
CA ALA A 166 7.17 19.22 31.44
C ALA A 166 8.06 20.34 32.03
N MET A 167 7.62 21.59 31.92
CA MET A 167 8.21 22.69 32.69
C MET A 167 7.74 22.55 34.15
N MET A 168 8.59 21.99 35.01
CA MET A 168 8.43 22.15 36.45
C MET A 168 9.06 23.49 36.85
N CYS A 169 8.23 24.51 37.07
CA CYS A 169 8.64 25.69 37.84
C CYS A 169 8.78 25.29 39.32
N MET A 170 9.91 24.70 39.69
CA MET A 170 10.36 24.69 41.08
C MET A 170 11.38 25.81 41.24
N GLY A 171 11.15 26.70 42.20
CA GLY A 171 11.98 27.86 42.47
C GLY A 171 13.46 27.46 42.58
N GLY A 172 14.30 28.09 41.76
CA GLY A 172 15.76 27.99 41.82
C GLY A 172 16.34 26.79 41.08
N GLY A 173 16.55 26.93 39.77
CA GLY A 173 17.42 26.05 38.98
C GLY A 173 16.71 25.23 37.91
N LEU A 174 17.05 25.49 36.64
CA LEU A 174 16.54 24.79 35.47
C LEU A 174 17.20 23.39 35.38
N LEU A 175 16.50 22.33 35.77
CA LEU A 175 16.94 20.94 35.58
C LEU A 175 16.07 20.28 34.49
N LEU A 176 16.61 20.18 33.26
CA LEU A 176 16.00 19.39 32.19
C LEU A 176 16.13 17.90 32.51
N LYS A 177 15.05 17.26 32.97
CA LYS A 177 14.98 15.80 33.10
C LYS A 177 14.12 15.22 31.97
N ARG A 178 14.76 14.55 31.01
CA ARG A 178 14.06 13.75 29.98
C ARG A 178 13.28 12.63 30.69
N ARG A 179 11.95 12.63 30.58
CA ARG A 179 11.12 11.52 31.03
C ARG A 179 10.75 10.68 29.82
N ARG A 180 11.32 9.49 29.68
CA ARG A 180 10.74 8.44 28.83
C ARG A 180 9.54 7.90 29.60
N LEU A 181 8.34 7.99 29.02
CA LEU A 181 7.19 7.23 29.51
C LEU A 181 7.42 5.77 29.09
N ALA A 182 7.35 4.87 30.05
CA ALA A 182 7.45 3.43 29.87
C ALA A 182 6.10 2.86 29.46
#